data_AF-A0A8H7XYT5-F1
#
_entry.id   AF-A0A8H7XYT5-F1
#
_cell.length_a   1.000
_cell.length_b   1.000
_cell.length_c   1.000
_cell.angle_alpha   90.00
_cell.angle_beta   90.00
_cell.angle_gamma   90.00
#
_symmetry.space_group_name_H-M   'P 1'
#
loop_
_entity.id
_entity.type
_entity.pdbx_description
1 polymer ?
#
loop_
_entity_poly.entity_id
_entity_poly.type
_entity_poly.pdbx_seq_one_letter_code
_entity_poly.pdbx_strand_id
1 'polypeptide(L)'
;MPCGFPFHWDRYDNPRISYKSYEFREQFCVADQSSRIQQATFVYTSPDPYARGGKRMMTWRIYLPARESELYRDAPKKVSVAHVEVDEMVMETSLGIDLTTNPRIMLEALALSLELGMLVTIEVASSRTLKLYPARRNIHYGPGEILFVTTDCSGRSEVACVFD
;
A
#
# COMPACT_ATOMS: atom_id res chain seq x y z
N MET A 1 17.02 -7.29 0.17
CA MET A 1 16.08 -6.23 0.59
C MET A 1 15.53 -5.56 -0.67
N PRO A 2 14.25 -5.13 -0.69
CA PRO A 2 13.66 -4.43 -1.83
C PRO A 2 14.53 -3.24 -2.25
N CYS A 3 14.45 -2.76 -3.48
CA CYS A 3 15.08 -1.51 -3.89
C CYS A 3 14.00 -0.40 -4.05
N GLY A 4 14.23 0.79 -3.51
CA GLY A 4 13.35 1.95 -3.64
C GLY A 4 12.45 2.26 -2.43
N PHE A 5 11.87 3.47 -2.43
CA PHE A 5 11.00 3.98 -1.37
C PHE A 5 9.72 3.13 -1.18
N PRO A 6 9.25 2.87 0.06
CA PRO A 6 9.88 3.21 1.35
C PRO A 6 10.87 2.16 1.86
N PHE A 7 11.17 1.12 1.08
CA PHE A 7 11.85 -0.08 1.56
C PHE A 7 13.39 -0.03 1.45
N HIS A 8 13.97 0.91 0.70
CA HIS A 8 15.42 1.08 0.59
C HIS A 8 15.81 2.49 0.13
N TRP A 9 16.81 3.04 0.83
CA TRP A 9 17.50 4.30 0.51
C TRP A 9 18.64 4.04 -0.49
N ASP A 10 18.72 4.75 -1.61
CA ASP A 10 19.80 4.54 -2.58
C ASP A 10 21.14 4.90 -1.93
N ARG A 11 22.00 3.89 -1.68
CA ARG A 11 23.18 4.01 -0.81
C ARG A 11 24.42 4.56 -1.52
N TYR A 12 24.28 4.97 -2.77
CA TYR A 12 25.38 5.39 -3.61
C TYR A 12 25.27 6.90 -3.91
N ASP A 13 25.95 7.69 -3.07
CA ASP A 13 26.33 9.09 -3.27
C ASP A 13 25.25 10.19 -3.32
N ASN A 14 23.97 9.90 -3.16
CA ASN A 14 22.94 10.94 -3.11
C ASN A 14 21.96 10.71 -1.94
N PRO A 15 21.83 11.65 -0.99
CA PRO A 15 20.83 11.54 0.08
C PRO A 15 19.38 11.77 -0.41
N ARG A 16 19.13 11.62 -1.71
CA ARG A 16 17.83 11.88 -2.32
C ARG A 16 17.10 10.56 -2.49
N ILE A 17 15.98 10.43 -1.79
CA ILE A 17 15.03 9.34 -1.99
C ILE A 17 14.52 9.38 -3.44
N SER A 18 14.71 8.29 -4.18
CA SER A 18 14.15 8.16 -5.53
C SER A 18 12.70 7.71 -5.43
N TYR A 19 11.78 8.57 -5.89
CA TYR A 19 10.35 8.28 -6.00
C TYR A 19 9.96 7.67 -7.36
N LYS A 20 10.93 7.14 -8.12
CA LYS A 20 10.64 6.49 -9.40
C LYS A 20 9.88 5.18 -9.19
N SER A 21 8.92 4.90 -10.07
CA SER A 21 8.24 3.61 -10.13
C SER A 21 9.24 2.46 -10.21
N TYR A 22 8.98 1.35 -9.53
CA TYR A 22 9.81 0.15 -9.56
C TYR A 22 8.98 -1.13 -9.39
N GLU A 23 9.53 -2.25 -9.86
CA GLU A 23 9.00 -3.59 -9.68
C GLU A 23 10.12 -4.49 -9.15
N PHE A 24 9.82 -5.31 -8.15
CA PHE A 24 10.69 -6.41 -7.75
C PHE A 24 9.87 -7.66 -7.45
N ARG A 25 10.56 -8.80 -7.40
CA ARG A 25 9.94 -10.11 -7.16
C ARG A 25 10.56 -10.74 -5.94
N GLU A 26 9.72 -11.33 -5.09
CA GLU A 26 10.15 -12.04 -3.91
C GLU A 26 9.67 -13.48 -3.97
N GLN A 27 10.56 -14.41 -3.66
CA GLN A 27 10.29 -15.84 -3.65
C GLN A 27 10.12 -16.30 -2.21
N PHE A 28 9.10 -17.09 -1.95
CA PHE A 28 8.84 -17.64 -0.62
C PHE A 28 8.33 -19.08 -0.71
N CYS A 29 8.56 -19.85 0.35
CA CYS A 29 8.10 -21.22 0.48
C CYS A 29 6.97 -21.25 1.53
N VAL A 30 5.85 -21.87 1.19
CA VAL A 30 4.77 -22.12 2.16
C VAL A 30 5.03 -23.48 2.78
N ALA A 31 5.12 -23.53 4.11
CA ALA A 31 5.50 -24.74 4.86
C ALA A 31 4.63 -25.97 4.53
N ASP A 32 3.35 -25.76 4.20
CA ASP A 32 2.39 -26.82 3.88
C ASP A 32 2.48 -27.37 2.45
N GLN A 33 3.31 -26.78 1.58
CA GLN A 33 3.52 -27.24 0.21
C GLN A 33 4.99 -27.56 -0.02
N SER A 34 5.41 -28.74 0.43
CA SER A 34 6.79 -29.22 0.24
C SER A 34 7.18 -29.10 -1.24
N SER A 35 8.12 -28.19 -1.53
CA SER A 35 8.83 -27.93 -2.81
C SER A 35 8.31 -26.88 -3.80
N ARG A 36 7.12 -26.26 -3.66
CA ARG A 36 6.70 -25.21 -4.60
C ARG A 36 7.11 -23.82 -4.12
N ILE A 37 8.16 -23.28 -4.72
CA ILE A 37 8.53 -21.87 -4.57
C ILE A 37 7.40 -21.03 -5.16
N GLN A 38 6.76 -20.21 -4.33
CA GLN A 38 5.83 -19.18 -4.77
C GLN A 38 6.58 -17.88 -5.04
N GLN A 39 6.02 -17.06 -5.91
CA GLN A 39 6.60 -15.77 -6.28
C GLN A 39 5.55 -14.68 -6.13
N ALA A 40 5.86 -13.65 -5.34
CA ALA A 40 5.10 -12.40 -5.31
C ALA A 40 5.82 -11.34 -6.15
N THR A 41 5.05 -10.50 -6.84
CA THR A 41 5.56 -9.31 -7.51
C THR A 41 5.09 -8.08 -6.77
N PHE A 42 6.02 -7.28 -6.29
CA PHE A 42 5.76 -6.00 -5.64
C PHE A 42 5.96 -4.88 -6.65
N VAL A 43 5.00 -3.98 -6.74
CA VAL A 43 5.03 -2.86 -7.68
C VAL A 43 4.75 -1.59 -6.92
N TYR A 44 5.67 -0.63 -7.01
CA TYR A 44 5.43 0.75 -6.65
C TYR A 44 5.24 1.58 -7.92
N THR A 45 4.15 2.34 -7.98
CA THR A 45 3.90 3.29 -9.06
C THR A 45 3.88 4.71 -8.49
N SER A 46 4.79 5.53 -9.02
CA SER A 46 4.87 6.96 -8.75
C SER A 46 3.62 7.69 -9.27
N PRO A 47 3.23 8.83 -8.69
CA PRO A 47 2.04 9.52 -9.11
C PRO A 47 2.13 9.97 -10.58
N ASP A 48 1.03 9.82 -11.32
CA ASP A 48 0.97 10.30 -12.71
C ASP A 48 0.89 11.84 -12.73
N PRO A 49 1.90 12.54 -13.28
CA PRO A 49 1.90 14.00 -13.32
C PRO A 49 0.77 14.57 -14.18
N TYR A 50 0.19 13.76 -15.09
CA TYR A 50 -0.86 14.15 -16.02
C TYR A 50 -2.28 13.72 -15.57
N ALA A 51 -2.43 13.11 -14.39
CA ALA A 51 -3.73 12.69 -13.87
C ALA A 51 -4.70 13.88 -13.77
N ARG A 52 -5.75 13.87 -14.60
CA ARG A 52 -6.84 14.87 -14.55
C ARG A 52 -7.87 14.41 -13.52
N GLY A 53 -7.93 15.06 -12.36
CA GLY A 53 -8.92 14.67 -11.33
C GLY A 53 -8.58 15.01 -9.88
N GLY A 54 -7.42 15.62 -9.61
CA GLY A 54 -7.20 16.36 -8.36
C GLY A 54 -6.58 15.57 -7.20
N LYS A 55 -6.29 14.28 -7.34
CA LYS A 55 -5.42 13.57 -6.39
C LYS A 55 -4.42 12.70 -7.13
N ARG A 56 -3.15 13.01 -6.92
CA ARG A 56 -2.03 12.25 -7.45
C ARG A 56 -1.67 11.22 -6.40
N MET A 57 -1.91 9.94 -6.71
CA MET A 57 -1.68 8.86 -5.75
C MET A 57 -0.37 8.13 -6.05
N MET A 58 0.42 7.93 -5.02
CA MET A 58 1.45 6.90 -4.97
C MET A 58 0.76 5.56 -4.67
N THR A 59 1.12 4.50 -5.40
CA THR A 59 0.46 3.20 -5.22
C THR A 59 1.47 2.08 -5.01
N TRP A 60 1.15 1.17 -4.09
CA TRP A 60 1.88 -0.08 -3.86
C TRP A 60 0.92 -1.25 -4.08
N ARG A 61 1.35 -2.22 -4.89
CA ARG A 61 0.57 -3.41 -5.21
C ARG A 61 1.40 -4.65 -5.05
N ILE A 62 0.76 -5.70 -4.55
CA ILE A 62 1.33 -7.04 -4.50
C ILE A 62 0.51 -7.91 -5.42
N TYR A 63 1.18 -8.56 -6.35
CA TYR A 63 0.58 -9.51 -7.27
C TYR A 63 1.07 -10.91 -6.99
N LEU A 64 0.15 -11.86 -6.98
CA LEU A 64 0.47 -13.28 -7.08
C LEU A 64 0.21 -13.76 -8.51
N PRO A 65 0.96 -14.77 -9.00
CA PRO A 65 0.61 -15.44 -10.24
C PRO A 65 -0.80 -16.00 -10.08
N ALA A 66 -1.66 -15.77 -11.07
CA ALA A 66 -2.92 -16.50 -11.09
C ALA A 66 -2.61 -17.99 -11.16
N ARG A 67 -3.28 -18.80 -10.34
CA ARG A 67 -3.23 -20.25 -10.53
C ARG A 67 -3.71 -20.50 -11.95
N GLU A 68 -2.86 -21.12 -12.76
CA GLU A 68 -3.24 -21.56 -14.10
C GLU A 68 -4.41 -22.55 -13.94
N SER A 69 -5.65 -22.06 -14.01
CA SER A 69 -6.76 -22.93 -14.32
C SER A 69 -6.61 -23.23 -15.80
N GLU A 70 -6.17 -24.44 -16.13
CA GLU A 70 -5.90 -24.94 -17.49
C GLU A 70 -7.08 -24.72 -18.49
N LEU A 71 -8.25 -24.33 -18.00
CA LEU A 71 -9.50 -24.26 -18.74
C LEU A 71 -9.79 -22.89 -19.41
N TYR A 72 -9.11 -21.81 -19.04
CA TYR A 72 -9.41 -20.48 -19.61
C TYR A 72 -8.15 -19.69 -19.99
N ARG A 73 -7.90 -19.57 -21.30
CA ARG A 73 -6.81 -18.75 -21.88
C ARG A 73 -6.91 -17.25 -21.57
N ASP A 74 -8.07 -16.80 -21.09
CA ASP A 74 -8.37 -15.38 -20.79
C ASP A 74 -8.27 -15.02 -19.30
N ALA A 75 -7.87 -15.94 -18.42
CA ALA A 75 -7.68 -15.61 -17.01
C ALA A 75 -6.50 -14.62 -16.84
N PRO A 76 -6.64 -13.58 -15.98
CA PRO A 76 -5.59 -12.59 -15.77
C PRO A 76 -4.32 -13.28 -15.27
N LYS A 77 -3.19 -13.07 -15.96
CA LYS A 77 -1.90 -13.73 -15.64
C LYS A 77 -1.37 -13.42 -14.24
N LYS A 78 -1.84 -12.34 -13.62
CA LYS A 78 -1.48 -11.88 -12.28
C LYS A 78 -2.74 -11.36 -11.58
N VAL A 79 -2.91 -11.70 -10.30
CA VAL A 79 -4.00 -11.18 -9.45
C VAL A 79 -3.41 -10.25 -8.42
N SER A 80 -3.93 -9.03 -8.32
CA SER A 80 -3.58 -8.10 -7.23
C SER A 80 -4.18 -8.62 -5.94
N VAL A 81 -3.35 -8.88 -4.94
CA VAL A 81 -3.77 -9.39 -3.62
C VAL A 81 -3.69 -8.32 -2.54
N ALA A 82 -2.92 -7.26 -2.78
CA ALA A 82 -2.84 -6.09 -1.91
C ALA A 82 -2.79 -4.83 -2.75
N HIS A 83 -3.38 -3.74 -2.24
CA HIS A 83 -3.33 -2.43 -2.84
C HIS A 83 -3.34 -1.35 -1.75
N VAL A 84 -2.28 -0.54 -1.72
CA VAL A 84 -2.16 0.61 -0.83
C VAL A 84 -1.98 1.88 -1.66
N GLU A 85 -2.69 2.94 -1.28
CA GLU A 85 -2.58 4.27 -1.88
C GLU A 85 -2.20 5.33 -0.84
N VAL A 86 -1.37 6.28 -1.27
CA VAL A 86 -0.98 7.45 -0.48
C VAL A 86 -1.03 8.68 -1.38
N ASP A 87 -1.68 9.76 -0.93
CA ASP A 87 -1.72 11.02 -1.67
C ASP A 87 -0.31 11.63 -1.77
N GLU A 88 0.10 12.12 -2.95
CA GLU A 88 1.40 12.76 -3.18
C GLU A 88 1.66 13.90 -2.19
N MET A 89 0.61 14.66 -1.84
CA MET A 89 0.71 15.80 -0.91
C MET A 89 1.13 15.37 0.50
N VAL A 90 0.94 14.10 0.87
CA VAL A 90 1.40 13.55 2.16
C VAL A 90 2.92 13.69 2.28
N MET A 91 3.65 13.59 1.17
CA MET A 91 5.12 13.68 1.18
C MET A 91 5.63 15.06 1.59
N GLU A 92 4.79 16.09 1.57
CA GLU A 92 5.10 17.45 2.03
C GLU A 92 4.81 17.65 3.53
N THR A 93 4.34 16.61 4.22
CA THR A 93 3.93 16.66 5.63
C THR A 93 4.83 15.82 6.53
N SER A 94 4.60 15.86 7.85
CA SER A 94 5.27 14.98 8.81
C SER A 94 5.07 13.49 8.49
N LEU A 95 3.88 13.10 7.99
CA LEU A 95 3.63 11.73 7.55
C LEU A 95 4.54 11.32 6.39
N GLY A 96 4.91 12.25 5.50
CA GLY A 96 5.91 11.99 4.47
C GLY A 96 7.26 11.58 5.06
N ILE A 97 7.69 12.26 6.13
CA ILE A 97 8.91 11.92 6.87
C ILE A 97 8.77 10.53 7.50
N ASP A 98 7.64 10.25 8.15
CA ASP A 98 7.39 8.95 8.78
C ASP A 98 7.38 7.81 7.75
N LEU A 99 6.74 7.99 6.59
CA LEU A 99 6.74 7.01 5.51
C LEU A 99 8.15 6.74 4.95
N THR A 100 9.03 7.75 4.95
CA THR A 100 10.41 7.59 4.45
C THR A 100 11.37 6.97 5.46
N THR A 101 11.07 7.09 6.74
CA THR A 101 11.97 6.66 7.83
C THR A 101 11.49 5.39 8.52
N ASN A 102 10.19 5.11 8.48
CA ASN A 102 9.56 3.97 9.13
C ASN A 102 8.82 3.10 8.09
N PRO A 103 9.49 2.07 7.53
CA PRO A 103 8.87 1.18 6.56
C PRO A 103 7.73 0.34 7.14
N ARG A 104 7.57 0.26 8.47
CA ARG A 104 6.50 -0.50 9.12
C ARG A 104 5.12 0.02 8.75
N ILE A 105 4.96 1.33 8.60
CA ILE A 105 3.69 1.95 8.19
C ILE A 105 3.18 1.32 6.89
N MET A 106 4.05 1.22 5.88
CA MET A 106 3.69 0.63 4.59
C MET A 106 3.53 -0.88 4.67
N LEU A 107 4.37 -1.59 5.44
CA LEU A 107 4.27 -3.04 5.60
C LEU A 107 2.96 -3.44 6.29
N GLU A 108 2.54 -2.71 7.33
CA GLU A 108 1.29 -2.94 8.04
C GLU A 108 0.08 -2.59 7.17
N ALA A 109 0.12 -1.48 6.43
CA ALA A 109 -0.94 -1.15 5.47
C ALA A 109 -1.08 -2.23 4.38
N LEU A 110 0.04 -2.76 3.87
CA LEU A 110 0.03 -3.86 2.90
C LEU A 110 -0.47 -5.17 3.50
N ALA A 111 -0.06 -5.50 4.73
CA ALA A 111 -0.55 -6.68 5.45
C ALA A 111 -2.05 -6.59 5.71
N LEU A 112 -2.55 -5.42 6.13
CA LEU A 112 -3.97 -5.16 6.32
C LEU A 112 -4.75 -5.28 5.00
N SER A 113 -4.21 -4.73 3.91
CA SER A 113 -4.82 -4.86 2.59
C SER A 113 -4.89 -6.32 2.12
N LEU A 114 -3.85 -7.13 2.39
CA LEU A 114 -3.85 -8.57 2.13
C LEU A 114 -4.91 -9.31 2.96
N GLU A 115 -5.03 -9.00 4.24
CA GLU A 115 -5.96 -9.65 5.16
C GLU A 115 -7.42 -9.35 4.81
N LEU A 116 -7.71 -8.09 4.47
CA LEU A 116 -9.07 -7.63 4.18
C LEU A 116 -9.46 -7.81 2.71
N GLY A 117 -8.50 -7.94 1.80
CA GLY A 117 -8.77 -7.95 0.36
C GLY A 117 -9.31 -6.62 -0.16
N MET A 118 -9.00 -5.51 0.52
CA MET A 118 -9.50 -4.17 0.22
C MET A 118 -8.37 -3.19 -0.13
N LEU A 119 -8.71 -2.11 -0.84
CA LEU A 119 -7.81 -0.98 -1.01
C LEU A 119 -7.62 -0.29 0.35
N VAL A 120 -6.38 -0.09 0.76
CA VAL A 120 -6.04 0.71 1.95
C VAL A 120 -5.46 2.05 1.51
N THR A 121 -6.00 3.14 2.03
CA THR A 121 -5.45 4.48 1.87
C THR A 121 -4.83 4.92 3.20
N ILE A 122 -3.59 5.39 3.15
CA ILE A 122 -2.91 5.94 4.34
C ILE A 122 -3.19 7.44 4.39
N GLU A 123 -3.82 7.90 5.47
CA GLU A 123 -4.15 9.31 5.68
C GLU A 123 -3.70 9.78 7.07
N VAL A 124 -3.51 11.09 7.23
CA VAL A 124 -3.38 11.71 8.55
C VAL A 124 -4.75 12.16 9.02
N ALA A 125 -5.11 11.78 10.24
CA ALA A 125 -6.32 12.23 10.90
C ALA A 125 -6.34 13.75 11.01
N SER A 126 -7.41 14.36 10.52
CA SER A 126 -7.67 15.79 10.63
C SER A 126 -9.04 16.03 11.28
N SER A 127 -9.33 17.28 11.63
CA SER A 127 -10.67 17.67 12.10
C SER A 127 -11.77 17.39 11.07
N ARG A 128 -11.43 17.25 9.78
CA ARG A 128 -12.38 16.83 8.73
C ARG A 128 -12.57 15.32 8.74
N THR A 129 -11.50 14.56 8.96
CA THR A 129 -11.51 13.09 9.00
C THR A 129 -12.46 12.57 10.09
N LEU A 130 -12.50 13.24 11.25
CA LEU A 130 -13.46 12.95 12.33
C LEU A 130 -14.93 13.14 11.93
N LYS A 131 -15.22 13.97 10.92
CA LYS A 131 -16.58 14.18 10.41
C LYS A 131 -16.94 13.20 9.30
N LEU A 132 -15.95 12.85 8.47
CA LEU A 132 -16.09 11.92 7.34
C LEU A 132 -16.25 10.48 7.83
N TYR A 133 -15.45 10.09 8.81
CA TYR A 133 -15.49 8.79 9.42
C TYR A 133 -15.81 9.01 10.90
N PRO A 134 -17.06 8.79 11.34
CA PRO A 134 -17.36 8.84 12.76
C PRO A 134 -16.71 7.65 13.46
N ALA A 135 -16.05 7.91 14.59
CA ALA A 135 -15.38 6.89 15.40
C ALA A 135 -16.33 5.71 15.67
N ARG A 136 -15.90 4.50 15.28
CA ARG A 136 -16.61 3.27 15.64
C ARG A 136 -16.29 2.93 17.09
N ARG A 137 -17.15 2.14 17.73
CA ARG A 137 -17.05 1.79 19.16
C ARG A 137 -15.66 1.32 19.62
N ASN A 138 -14.84 0.79 18.70
CA ASN A 138 -13.53 0.22 19.01
C ASN A 138 -12.36 0.96 18.33
N ILE A 139 -12.60 2.04 17.59
CA ILE A 139 -11.55 2.77 16.87
C ILE A 139 -11.65 4.24 17.25
N HIS A 140 -10.66 4.70 18.01
CA HIS A 140 -10.55 6.08 18.47
C HIS A 140 -9.31 6.68 17.83
N TYR A 141 -9.43 7.90 17.31
CA TYR A 141 -8.27 8.63 16.82
C TYR A 141 -8.40 10.13 17.04
N GLY A 142 -7.25 10.78 17.18
CA GLY A 142 -7.07 12.21 17.31
C GLY A 142 -6.40 12.83 16.07
N PRO A 143 -6.44 14.17 15.93
CA PRO A 143 -5.72 14.85 14.86
C PRO A 143 -4.21 14.54 14.91
N GLY A 144 -3.62 14.27 13.75
CA GLY A 144 -2.18 13.97 13.60
C GLY A 144 -1.86 12.48 13.59
N GLU A 145 -2.77 11.61 13.99
CA GLU A 145 -2.56 10.16 13.95
C GLU A 145 -2.66 9.61 12.53
N ILE A 146 -1.95 8.52 12.27
CA ILE A 146 -1.92 7.86 10.96
C ILE A 146 -3.04 6.85 10.91
N LEU A 147 -3.92 6.98 9.91
CA LEU A 147 -5.08 6.13 9.72
C LEU A 147 -4.88 5.23 8.50
N PHE A 148 -5.31 3.98 8.64
CA PHE A 148 -5.52 3.10 7.50
C PHE A 148 -7.01 3.07 7.18
N VAL A 149 -7.37 3.70 6.06
CA VAL A 149 -8.74 3.81 5.57
C VAL A 149 -8.95 2.73 4.50
N THR A 150 -9.84 1.78 4.74
CA THR A 150 -10.17 0.75 3.76
C THR A 150 -11.30 1.21 2.87
N THR A 151 -11.21 0.91 1.57
CA THR A 151 -12.28 1.14 0.59
C THR A 151 -12.69 -0.19 -0.04
N ASP A 152 -13.99 -0.50 0.07
CA ASP A 152 -14.57 -1.73 -0.47
C ASP A 152 -14.89 -1.63 -1.98
N CYS A 153 -15.37 -2.74 -2.57
CA CYS A 153 -15.75 -2.78 -3.99
C CYS A 153 -16.98 -1.93 -4.34
N SER A 154 -17.72 -1.44 -3.34
CA SER A 154 -18.84 -0.49 -3.53
C SER A 154 -18.39 0.98 -3.42
N GLY A 155 -17.10 1.22 -3.14
CA GLY A 155 -16.54 2.55 -2.95
C GLY A 155 -16.82 3.14 -1.57
N ARG A 156 -17.26 2.32 -0.59
CA ARG A 156 -17.43 2.77 0.79
C ARG A 156 -16.09 2.74 1.50
N SER A 157 -15.75 3.87 2.11
CA SER A 157 -14.51 4.04 2.87
C SER A 157 -14.78 4.07 4.36
N GLU A 158 -13.97 3.36 5.13
CA GLU A 158 -14.02 3.35 6.59
C GLU A 158 -12.63 3.26 7.21
N VAL A 159 -12.45 3.80 8.42
CA VAL A 159 -11.20 3.63 9.17
C VAL A 159 -11.14 2.20 9.70
N ALA A 160 -10.13 1.45 9.28
CA ALA A 160 -9.92 0.06 9.69
C ALA A 160 -9.06 -0.03 10.95
N CYS A 161 -7.99 0.77 11.02
CA CYS A 161 -7.18 0.92 12.23
C CYS A 161 -6.40 2.24 12.24
N VAL A 162 -5.81 2.51 13.40
CA VAL A 162 -4.83 3.57 13.64
C VAL A 162 -3.47 2.89 13.73
N PHE A 163 -2.45 3.50 13.14
CA PHE A 163 -1.08 2.99 13.25
C PHE A 163 -0.45 3.46 14.57
N ASP A 164 0.11 2.52 15.33
CA ASP A 164 0.70 2.70 16.66
C ASP A 164 2.23 2.95 16.63
#